data_AF-A0A4Q3GWF7-F1
#
_entry.id   AF-A0A4Q3GWF7-F1
#
_cell.length_a   1.000
_cell.length_b   1.000
_cell.length_c   1.000
_cell.angle_alpha   90.00
_cell.angle_beta   90.00
_cell.angle_gamma   90.00
#
_symmetry.space_group_name_H-M   'P 1'
#
loop_
_entity.id
_entity.type
_entity.pdbx_description
1 polymer ?
#
loop_
_entity_poly.entity_id
_entity_poly.type
_entity_poly.pdbx_seq_one_letter_code
_entity_poly.pdbx_strand_id
1 'polypeptide(L)' 'MARISVFGIGYVGVVSAACLPDDGHEVIAVDVDPAKVS' A
#
# COMPACT_ATOMS: atom_id res chain seq x y z
N MET A 1 12.58 4.59 -8.80
CA MET A 1 11.55 3.56 -8.99
C MET A 1 11.97 2.28 -8.27
N ALA A 2 11.13 1.81 -7.35
CA ALA A 2 11.33 0.58 -6.58
C ALA A 2 10.01 -0.18 -6.48
N ARG A 3 10.09 -1.48 -6.16
CA ARG A 3 8.93 -2.33 -5.90
C ARG A 3 8.74 -2.44 -4.39
N ILE A 4 7.61 -1.97 -3.89
CA ILE A 4 7.36 -1.80 -2.45
C ILE A 4 6.13 -2.61 -2.06
N SER A 5 6.24 -3.39 -0.97
CA SER A 5 5.12 -4.12 -0.39
C SER A 5 4.79 -3.54 0.98
N VAL A 6 3.56 -3.06 1.16
CA VAL A 6 3.07 -2.45 2.40
C VAL A 6 2.15 -3.43 3.10
N PHE A 7 2.56 -3.91 4.28
CA PHE A 7 1.78 -4.85 5.08
C PHE A 7 1.02 -4.10 6.18
N GLY A 8 -0.31 -4.21 6.15
CA GLY A 8 -1.26 -3.49 6.98
C GLY A 8 -1.69 -2.17 6.34
N ILE A 9 -2.99 -2.02 6.09
CA ILE A 9 -3.61 -0.82 5.49
C ILE A 9 -4.52 -0.09 6.48
N GLY A 10 -4.01 0.12 7.70
CA GLY A 10 -4.50 1.21 8.54
C GLY A 10 -4.17 2.58 7.93
N TYR A 11 -4.43 3.67 8.66
CA TYR A 11 -4.18 5.03 8.17
C TYR A 11 -2.79 5.24 7.56
N VAL A 12 -1.73 4.81 8.25
CA VAL A 12 -0.35 4.98 7.76
C VAL A 12 -0.12 4.15 6.50
N GLY A 13 -0.51 2.87 6.54
CA GLY A 13 -0.30 1.96 5.42
C GLY A 13 -1.04 2.37 4.15
N VAL A 14 -2.29 2.80 4.28
CA VAL A 14 -3.09 3.23 3.12
C VAL A 14 -2.58 4.54 2.52
N VAL A 15 -2.18 5.51 3.35
CA VAL A 15 -1.60 6.78 2.86
C VAL A 15 -0.27 6.50 2.16
N SER A 16 0.61 5.69 2.75
CA SER A 16 1.86 5.30 2.08
C SER A 16 1.61 4.56 0.78
N ALA A 17 0.70 3.59 0.76
CA ALA A 17 0.39 2.81 -0.44
C ALA A 17 -0.26 3.65 -1.55
N ALA A 18 -0.97 4.72 -1.19
CA ALA A 18 -1.59 5.64 -2.13
C ALA A 18 -0.63 6.69 -2.70
N CYS A 19 0.32 7.19 -1.92
CA CYS A 19 1.23 8.26 -2.37
C CYS A 19 2.49 7.75 -3.08
N LEU A 20 3.03 6.59 -2.69
CA LEU A 20 4.26 6.07 -3.28
C LEU A 20 4.17 5.76 -4.80
N PRO A 21 3.01 5.37 -5.37
CA PRO A 21 2.86 5.25 -6.82
C PRO A 21 3.08 6.56 -7.57
N ASP A 22 2.69 7.70 -7.00
CA ASP A 22 2.84 9.02 -7.62
C ASP A 22 4.32 9.42 -7.75
N ASP A 23 5.17 8.95 -6.84
CA ASP A 23 6.63 9.08 -6.90
C ASP A 23 7.29 8.08 -7.88
N GLY A 24 6.49 7.29 -8.60
CA GLY A 24 6.95 6.32 -9.58
C GLY A 24 7.45 5.02 -8.95
N HIS A 25 6.79 4.53 -7.91
CA HIS A 25 7.03 3.19 -7.36
C HIS A 25 5.92 2.20 -7.77
N GLU A 26 6.28 0.93 -7.95
CA GLU A 26 5.29 -0.14 -8.08
C GLU A 26 4.95 -0.61 -6.66
N VAL A 27 3.69 -0.47 -6.25
CA VAL A 27 3.29 -0.70 -4.85
C VAL A 27 2.21 -1.77 -4.78
N ILE A 28 2.38 -2.71 -3.85
CA ILE A 28 1.37 -3.71 -3.50
C ILE A 28 1.04 -3.53 -2.02
N ALA A 29 -0.25 -3.32 -1.73
CA ALA A 29 -0.76 -3.26 -0.37
C ALA A 29 -1.34 -4.63 0.03
N VAL A 30 -1.06 -5.07 1.26
CA VAL A 30 -1.49 -6.36 1.79
C VAL A 30 -2.10 -6.15 3.16
N ASP A 31 -3.29 -6.70 3.42
CA ASP A 31 -3.87 -6.81 4.77
C ASP A 31 -4.31 -8.25 5.03
N VAL A 32 -4.44 -8.58 6.31
CA VAL A 32 -5.03 -9.87 6.72
C VAL A 32 -6.55 -9.81 6.71
N ASP A 33 -7.13 -8.62 6.89
CA ASP A 33 -8.57 -8.42 6.86
C ASP A 33 -9.06 -8.26 5.41
N PRO A 34 -9.76 -9.27 4.85
CA PRO A 34 -10.24 -9.21 3.48
C PRO A 34 -11.29 -8.12 3.27
N ALA A 35 -11.93 -7.59 4.33
CA ALA A 35 -12.87 -6.49 4.19
C ALA A 35 -12.18 -5.15 3.88
N LYS A 36 -10.87 -5.03 4.12
CA LYS A 36 -10.10 -3.81 3.85
C LYS A 36 -9.45 -3.79 2.46
N VAL A 37 -9.32 -4.94 1.82
CA VAL A 37 -8.68 -5.11 0.51
C VAL A 37 -9.78 -5.38 -0.51
N SER A 38 -9.98 -4.46 -1.46
CA SER A 38 -11.05 -4.52 -2.47
C SER A 38 -10.51 -4.73 -3.88
#